data_AF-A0A246B8H5-F1
#
_entry.id   AF-A0A246B8H5-F1
#
_cell.length_a   1.000
_cell.length_b   1.000
_cell.length_c   1.000
_cell.angle_alpha   90.00
_cell.angle_beta   90.00
_cell.angle_gamma   90.00
#
_symmetry.space_group_name_H-M   'P 1'
#
loop_
_entity.id
_entity.type
_entity.pdbx_description
1 polymer ?
#
loop_
_entity_poly.entity_id
_entity_poly.type
_entity_poly.pdbx_seq_one_letter_code
_entity_poly.pdbx_strand_id
1 'polypeptide(L)'
;MNLFSFSAHFGTEDDCINHFKSERDKIGLTCKCGSTEHFWIKSRLSYECKKCRSRTSLKSGTIMKNSNLSFLIWYKTMFLMSVTKKGFSAKEIQKQLGLKRYEPVWAMVHKIRKAMGNRDAQYTLEGMIEFDEAYFTVESSEIEQKKGIRGKGSVGKQNVAMIAESTPL
;
A
#
# COMPACT_ATOMS: atom_id res chain seq x y z
N MET A 1 -12.94 2.10 -11.30
CA MET A 1 -13.70 0.88 -10.96
C MET A 1 -14.65 1.18 -9.82
N ASN A 2 -15.91 0.75 -9.88
CA ASN A 2 -16.89 0.99 -8.82
C ASN A 2 -17.02 -0.26 -7.92
N LEU A 3 -17.82 -0.18 -6.85
CA LEU A 3 -17.96 -1.26 -5.88
C LEU A 3 -18.51 -2.56 -6.48
N PHE A 4 -19.54 -2.47 -7.32
CA PHE A 4 -20.17 -3.64 -7.94
C PHE A 4 -19.21 -4.37 -8.89
N SER A 5 -18.52 -3.61 -9.75
CA SER A 5 -17.50 -4.18 -10.65
C SER A 5 -16.33 -4.80 -9.89
N PHE A 6 -15.86 -4.16 -8.80
CA PHE A 6 -14.83 -4.75 -7.95
C PHE A 6 -15.29 -6.07 -7.33
N SER A 7 -16.48 -6.12 -6.74
CA SER A 7 -16.99 -7.34 -6.12
C SER A 7 -17.23 -8.48 -7.10
N ALA A 8 -17.54 -8.17 -8.37
CA ALA A 8 -17.72 -9.16 -9.42
C ALA A 8 -16.38 -9.79 -9.87
N HIS A 9 -15.30 -9.01 -9.92
CA HIS A 9 -13.98 -9.51 -10.36
C HIS A 9 -13.11 -10.06 -9.21
N PHE A 10 -13.30 -9.53 -8.01
CA PHE A 10 -12.47 -9.82 -6.83
C PHE A 10 -13.34 -10.20 -5.63
N GLY A 11 -14.29 -11.10 -5.87
CA GLY A 11 -15.23 -11.57 -4.85
C GLY A 11 -14.59 -12.58 -3.89
N THR A 12 -13.69 -13.43 -4.39
CA THR A 12 -13.08 -14.52 -3.63
C THR A 12 -11.57 -14.38 -3.46
N GLU A 13 -11.02 -15.15 -2.51
CA GLU A 13 -9.57 -15.25 -2.30
C GLU A 13 -8.85 -15.83 -3.53
N ASP A 14 -9.46 -16.83 -4.18
CA ASP A 14 -8.89 -17.47 -5.37
C ASP A 14 -8.83 -16.51 -6.57
N ASP A 15 -9.85 -15.67 -6.77
CA ASP A 15 -9.84 -14.64 -7.82
C ASP A 15 -8.66 -13.67 -7.62
N CYS A 16 -8.47 -13.21 -6.39
CA CYS A 16 -7.40 -12.29 -6.03
C CYS A 16 -6.02 -12.94 -6.20
N ILE A 17 -5.87 -14.23 -5.82
CA ILE A 17 -4.63 -14.98 -6.01
C ILE A 17 -4.32 -15.15 -7.49
N ASN A 18 -5.30 -15.57 -8.30
CA ASN A 18 -5.12 -15.83 -9.72
C ASN A 18 -4.75 -14.55 -10.47
N HIS A 19 -5.45 -13.44 -10.18
CA HIS A 19 -5.12 -12.13 -10.74
C HIS A 19 -3.74 -11.65 -10.28
N PHE A 20 -3.41 -11.76 -8.99
CA PHE A 20 -2.08 -11.33 -8.51
C PHE A 20 -0.95 -12.16 -9.13
N LYS A 21 -1.20 -13.46 -9.34
CA LYS A 21 -0.27 -14.36 -10.02
C LYS A 21 -0.08 -13.95 -11.48
N SER A 22 -1.15 -13.72 -12.23
CA SER A 22 -1.04 -13.34 -13.65
C SER A 22 -0.27 -12.03 -13.83
N GLU A 23 -0.52 -11.02 -12.99
CA GLU A 23 0.25 -9.77 -13.01
C GLU A 23 1.71 -9.98 -12.66
N ARG A 24 2.01 -10.88 -11.72
CA ARG A 24 3.39 -11.20 -11.37
C ARG A 24 4.11 -11.98 -12.47
N ASP A 25 3.42 -12.88 -13.15
CA ASP A 25 3.96 -13.63 -14.28
C ASP A 25 4.33 -12.69 -15.44
N LYS A 26 3.55 -11.62 -15.68
CA LYS A 26 3.88 -10.57 -16.68
C LYS A 26 5.14 -9.79 -16.34
N ILE A 27 5.36 -9.45 -15.06
CA ILE A 27 6.57 -8.77 -14.60
C ILE A 27 7.79 -9.69 -14.70
N GLY A 28 7.58 -11.00 -14.56
CA GLY A 28 8.63 -11.99 -14.53
C GLY A 28 9.31 -12.09 -13.16
N LEU A 29 9.94 -13.24 -12.90
CA LEU A 29 10.63 -13.52 -11.65
C LEU A 29 12.02 -14.07 -11.95
N THR A 30 13.04 -13.39 -11.44
CA THR A 30 14.42 -13.86 -11.53
C THR A 30 14.83 -14.45 -10.18
N CYS A 31 15.28 -15.70 -10.20
CA CYS A 31 15.84 -16.34 -9.02
C CYS A 31 17.20 -15.72 -8.65
N LYS A 32 17.60 -15.81 -7.38
CA LYS A 32 18.94 -15.42 -6.93
C LYS A 32 20.09 -16.12 -7.66
N CYS A 33 19.84 -17.31 -8.24
CA CYS A 33 20.81 -18.03 -9.05
C CYS A 33 20.88 -17.57 -10.52
N GLY A 34 20.13 -16.54 -10.90
CA GLY A 34 20.05 -15.98 -12.26
C GLY A 34 19.05 -16.67 -13.20
N SER A 35 18.45 -17.80 -12.81
CA SER A 35 17.45 -18.48 -13.62
C SER A 35 16.10 -17.75 -13.62
N THR A 36 15.47 -17.64 -14.80
CA THR A 36 14.12 -17.10 -15.00
C THR A 36 13.05 -18.20 -15.06
N GLU A 37 13.45 -19.46 -15.23
CA GLU A 37 12.54 -20.58 -15.28
C GLU A 37 12.13 -21.10 -13.89
N HIS A 38 10.81 -21.24 -13.69
CA HIS A 38 10.20 -21.65 -12.43
C HIS A 38 9.04 -22.63 -12.65
N PHE A 39 8.81 -23.50 -11.67
CA PHE A 39 7.58 -24.29 -11.53
C PHE A 39 6.62 -23.60 -10.57
N TRP A 40 5.33 -23.61 -10.89
CA TRP A 40 4.28 -23.08 -10.01
C TRP A 40 3.74 -24.17 -9.07
N ILE A 41 3.85 -23.93 -7.76
CA ILE A 41 3.31 -24.80 -6.72
C ILE A 41 2.03 -24.18 -6.16
N LYS A 42 0.88 -24.58 -6.68
CA LYS A 42 -0.44 -24.05 -6.28
C LYS A 42 -0.72 -24.23 -4.78
N SER A 43 -0.38 -25.39 -4.21
CA SER A 43 -0.65 -25.70 -2.79
C SER A 43 0.04 -24.77 -1.79
N ARG A 44 1.17 -24.15 -2.18
CA ARG A 44 1.93 -23.21 -1.34
C ARG A 44 1.97 -21.80 -1.90
N LEU A 45 1.26 -21.53 -3.00
CA LEU A 45 1.28 -20.27 -3.72
C LEU A 45 2.72 -19.76 -3.92
N SER A 46 3.58 -20.61 -4.48
CA SER A 46 5.03 -20.35 -4.56
C SER A 46 5.62 -20.78 -5.89
N TYR A 47 6.66 -20.08 -6.32
CA TYR A 47 7.50 -20.41 -7.45
C TYR A 47 8.71 -21.20 -6.97
N GLU A 48 9.02 -22.32 -7.61
CA GLU A 48 10.23 -23.10 -7.36
C GLU A 48 11.16 -23.01 -8.57
N CYS A 49 12.40 -22.56 -8.36
CA CYS A 49 13.38 -22.44 -9.44
C CYS A 49 13.77 -23.81 -10.00
N LYS A 50 13.77 -23.98 -11.32
CA LYS A 50 14.14 -25.25 -11.95
C LYS A 50 15.62 -25.62 -11.72
N LYS A 51 16.50 -24.62 -11.63
CA LYS A 51 17.96 -24.80 -11.51
C LYS A 51 18.41 -25.10 -10.08
N CYS A 52 18.09 -24.22 -9.14
CA CYS A 52 18.58 -24.32 -7.75
C CYS A 52 17.54 -24.79 -6.73
N ARG A 53 16.30 -25.10 -7.17
CA ARG A 53 15.18 -25.53 -6.31
C ARG A 53 14.80 -24.55 -5.19
N SER A 54 15.36 -23.33 -5.20
CA SER A 54 14.96 -22.29 -4.25
C SER A 54 13.50 -21.89 -4.47
N ARG A 55 12.80 -21.59 -3.38
CA ARG A 55 11.38 -21.23 -3.41
C ARG A 55 11.19 -19.75 -3.14
N THR A 56 10.27 -19.16 -3.90
CA THR A 56 9.84 -17.77 -3.74
C THR A 56 8.33 -17.73 -3.65
N SER A 57 7.79 -17.33 -2.49
CA SER A 57 6.34 -17.23 -2.34
C SER A 57 5.75 -16.13 -3.23
N LEU A 58 4.47 -16.22 -3.56
CA LEU A 58 3.76 -15.23 -4.37
C LEU A 58 3.84 -13.82 -3.76
N LYS A 59 3.88 -13.73 -2.43
CA LYS A 59 4.04 -12.47 -1.67
C LYS A 59 5.49 -11.98 -1.56
N SER A 60 6.47 -12.78 -1.96
CA SER A 60 7.88 -12.42 -1.79
C SER A 60 8.27 -11.25 -2.68
N GLY A 61 8.93 -10.24 -2.11
CA GLY A 61 9.32 -9.04 -2.85
C GLY A 61 8.16 -8.11 -3.20
N THR A 62 6.99 -8.29 -2.58
CA THR A 62 5.83 -7.40 -2.76
C THR A 62 5.51 -6.72 -1.44
N ILE A 63 4.59 -5.74 -1.46
CA ILE A 63 4.09 -5.11 -0.24
C ILE A 63 3.43 -6.12 0.72
N MET A 64 2.98 -7.27 0.21
CA MET A 64 2.35 -8.32 1.00
C MET A 64 3.37 -9.23 1.70
N LYS A 65 4.68 -9.02 1.49
CA LYS A 65 5.74 -9.81 2.15
C LYS A 65 5.59 -9.74 3.67
N ASN A 66 5.82 -10.87 4.32
CA ASN A 66 5.72 -11.06 5.78
C ASN A 66 4.33 -10.69 6.34
N SER A 67 3.25 -10.89 5.56
CA SER A 67 1.88 -10.71 6.02
C SER A 67 1.07 -12.00 5.91
N ASN A 68 0.40 -12.33 7.00
CA ASN A 68 -0.55 -13.45 7.08
C ASN A 68 -1.96 -13.06 6.61
N LEU A 69 -2.20 -11.79 6.24
CA LEU A 69 -3.48 -11.36 5.69
C LEU A 69 -3.71 -11.97 4.30
N SER A 70 -4.95 -12.35 4.01
CA SER A 70 -5.36 -12.94 2.73
C SER A 70 -5.26 -11.93 1.59
N PHE A 71 -5.11 -12.38 0.34
CA PHE A 71 -5.08 -11.51 -0.84
C PHE A 71 -6.37 -10.70 -0.98
N LEU A 72 -7.53 -11.30 -0.67
CA LEU A 72 -8.82 -10.61 -0.67
C LEU A 72 -8.84 -9.41 0.27
N ILE A 73 -8.27 -9.54 1.48
CA ILE A 73 -8.15 -8.43 2.44
C ILE A 73 -7.30 -7.31 1.85
N TRP A 74 -6.16 -7.66 1.23
CA TRP A 74 -5.30 -6.67 0.58
C TRP A 74 -6.02 -5.95 -0.58
N TYR A 75 -6.70 -6.69 -1.45
CA TYR A 75 -7.42 -6.13 -2.59
C TYR A 75 -8.56 -5.20 -2.14
N LYS A 76 -9.37 -5.62 -1.17
CA LYS A 76 -10.41 -4.77 -0.59
C LYS A 76 -9.84 -3.50 0.03
N THR A 77 -8.70 -3.60 0.71
CA THR A 77 -8.01 -2.43 1.27
C THR A 77 -7.52 -1.48 0.19
N MET A 78 -6.85 -2.00 -0.85
CA MET A 78 -6.40 -1.20 -1.99
C MET A 78 -7.58 -0.50 -2.66
N PHE A 79 -8.68 -1.22 -2.88
CA PHE A 79 -9.90 -0.66 -3.46
C PHE A 79 -10.45 0.49 -2.63
N LEU A 80 -10.66 0.29 -1.32
CA LEU A 80 -11.16 1.33 -0.40
C LEU A 80 -10.25 2.55 -0.41
N MET A 81 -8.93 2.37 -0.42
CA MET A 81 -7.98 3.47 -0.44
C MET A 81 -7.92 4.21 -1.79
N SER A 82 -8.29 3.56 -2.89
CA SER A 82 -8.24 4.14 -4.24
C SER A 82 -9.53 4.84 -4.68
N VAL A 83 -10.68 4.46 -4.13
CA VAL A 83 -12.00 4.94 -4.61
C VAL A 83 -12.37 6.31 -4.04
N THR A 84 -11.88 6.65 -2.85
CA THR A 84 -12.29 7.88 -2.17
C THR A 84 -11.20 8.95 -2.24
N LYS A 85 -11.59 10.18 -2.64
CA LYS A 85 -10.70 11.36 -2.56
C LYS A 85 -10.25 11.66 -1.12
N LYS A 86 -11.08 11.33 -0.14
CA LYS A 86 -10.75 11.38 1.28
C LYS A 86 -10.12 10.06 1.70
N GLY A 87 -8.93 10.10 2.31
CA GLY A 87 -8.27 8.90 2.80
C GLY A 87 -9.01 8.27 3.99
N PHE A 88 -9.03 6.93 4.05
CA PHE A 88 -9.53 6.19 5.21
C PHE A 88 -8.48 6.12 6.32
N SER A 89 -8.91 6.27 7.57
CA SER A 89 -8.04 5.94 8.72
C SER A 89 -7.84 4.43 8.80
N ALA A 90 -6.73 3.98 9.40
CA ALA A 90 -6.50 2.54 9.60
C ALA A 90 -7.61 1.89 10.45
N LYS A 91 -8.19 2.65 11.39
CA LYS A 91 -9.31 2.20 12.23
C LYS A 91 -10.61 2.07 11.44
N GLU A 92 -10.86 2.96 10.49
CA GLU A 92 -12.02 2.83 9.59
C GLU A 92 -11.85 1.64 8.64
N ILE A 93 -10.66 1.44 8.07
CA ILE A 93 -10.36 0.23 7.29
C ILE A 93 -10.59 -1.04 8.12
N GLN A 94 -10.15 -1.07 9.38
CA GLN A 94 -10.39 -2.21 10.27
C GLN A 94 -11.88 -2.49 10.43
N LYS A 95 -12.69 -1.45 10.65
CA LYS A 95 -14.14 -1.54 10.78
C LYS A 95 -14.79 -2.08 9.50
N GLN A 96 -14.45 -1.53 8.35
CA GLN A 96 -14.98 -1.94 7.05
C GLN A 96 -14.62 -3.40 6.70
N LEU A 97 -13.44 -3.87 7.11
CA LEU A 97 -12.99 -5.25 6.87
C LEU A 97 -13.41 -6.24 7.96
N GLY A 98 -14.01 -5.78 9.06
CA GLY A 98 -14.41 -6.63 10.19
C GLY A 98 -13.24 -7.33 10.90
N LEU A 99 -12.03 -6.74 10.88
CA LEU A 99 -10.84 -7.36 11.47
C LEU A 99 -10.72 -7.06 12.97
N LYS A 100 -10.47 -8.10 13.78
CA LYS A 100 -10.38 -7.97 15.25
C LYS A 100 -9.15 -7.19 15.72
N ARG A 101 -8.00 -7.38 15.06
CA ARG A 101 -6.71 -6.79 15.45
C ARG A 101 -6.40 -5.56 14.61
N TYR A 102 -5.91 -4.52 15.26
CA TYR A 102 -5.58 -3.24 14.62
C TYR A 102 -4.21 -3.25 13.96
N GLU A 103 -3.22 -3.87 14.60
CA GLU A 103 -1.81 -3.82 14.24
C GLU A 103 -1.55 -4.35 12.80
N PRO A 104 -2.14 -5.49 12.37
CA PRO A 104 -1.97 -5.96 11.00
C PRO A 104 -2.59 -5.02 9.97
N VAL A 105 -3.72 -4.37 10.32
CA VAL A 105 -4.41 -3.41 9.45
C VAL A 105 -3.58 -2.14 9.30
N TRP A 106 -3.09 -1.62 10.42
CA TRP A 106 -2.21 -0.46 10.44
C TRP A 106 -0.97 -0.71 9.59
N ALA A 107 -0.28 -1.84 9.78
CA ALA A 107 0.91 -2.19 9.00
C ALA A 107 0.60 -2.35 7.50
N MET A 108 -0.53 -2.97 7.16
CA MET A 108 -0.99 -3.13 5.77
C MET A 108 -1.24 -1.77 5.11
N VAL A 109 -2.02 -0.89 5.75
CA VAL A 109 -2.34 0.44 5.24
C VAL A 109 -1.08 1.28 5.04
N HIS A 110 -0.12 1.24 5.98
CA HIS A 110 1.14 1.98 5.84
C HIS A 110 1.99 1.46 4.68
N LYS A 111 2.03 0.15 4.45
CA LYS A 111 2.72 -0.43 3.29
C LYS A 111 2.09 0.00 1.97
N ILE A 112 0.76 0.09 1.90
CA ILE A 112 0.04 0.59 0.72
C ILE A 112 0.35 2.08 0.50
N ARG A 113 0.23 2.92 1.53
CA ARG A 113 0.56 4.35 1.43
C ARG A 113 1.99 4.59 0.99
N LYS A 114 2.95 3.84 1.54
CA LYS A 114 4.35 3.93 1.13
C LYS A 114 4.53 3.56 -0.35
N ALA A 115 3.84 2.53 -0.83
CA ALA A 115 3.89 2.15 -2.24
C ALA A 115 3.26 3.22 -3.15
N MET A 116 2.15 3.83 -2.73
CA MET A 116 1.54 4.97 -3.44
C MET A 116 2.51 6.15 -3.50
N GLY A 117 3.07 6.57 -2.36
CA GLY A 117 4.03 7.68 -2.31
C GLY A 117 5.31 7.41 -3.12
N ASN A 118 5.81 6.17 -3.14
CA ASN A 118 6.94 5.79 -4.01
C ASN A 118 6.59 5.88 -5.50
N ARG A 119 5.33 5.63 -5.87
CA ARG A 119 4.86 5.79 -7.24
C ARG A 119 4.69 7.26 -7.57
N ASP A 120 4.13 8.04 -6.67
CA ASP A 120 3.91 9.48 -6.84
C ASP A 120 5.25 10.22 -7.01
N ALA A 121 6.29 9.81 -6.26
CA ALA A 121 7.64 10.35 -6.37
C ALA A 121 8.33 10.10 -7.74
N GLN A 122 7.76 9.25 -8.61
CA GLN A 122 8.25 9.07 -9.98
C GLN A 122 7.68 10.11 -10.95
N TYR A 123 6.61 10.81 -10.57
CA TYR A 123 6.03 11.85 -11.40
C TYR A 123 6.69 13.19 -11.07
N THR A 124 6.93 13.97 -12.12
CA THR A 124 7.37 15.36 -11.98
C THR A 124 6.16 16.23 -12.30
N LEU A 125 5.91 17.25 -11.48
CA LEU A 125 4.86 18.22 -11.75
C LEU A 125 5.35 19.14 -12.87
N GLU A 126 4.52 19.37 -13.88
CA GLU A 126 4.82 20.23 -15.03
C GLU A 126 3.79 21.38 -15.09
N GLY A 127 4.03 22.40 -15.91
CA GLY A 127 3.09 23.51 -16.07
C GLY A 127 3.05 24.51 -14.89
N MET A 128 1.85 24.93 -14.48
CA MET A 128 1.66 25.87 -13.38
C MET A 128 1.53 25.14 -12.05
N ILE A 129 2.39 25.51 -11.12
CA ILE A 129 2.55 24.83 -9.84
C ILE A 129 2.13 25.77 -8.72
N GLU A 130 1.14 25.35 -7.96
CA GLU A 130 0.74 25.98 -6.70
C GLU A 130 1.55 25.35 -5.56
N PHE A 131 2.16 26.22 -4.75
CA PHE A 131 2.94 25.84 -3.58
C PHE A 131 2.29 26.43 -2.33
N ASP A 132 1.99 25.58 -1.35
CA ASP A 132 1.42 25.98 -0.07
C ASP A 132 2.07 25.20 1.10
N GLU A 133 1.89 25.68 2.32
CA GLU A 133 2.30 25.01 3.55
C GLU A 133 1.11 24.37 4.27
N ALA A 134 1.21 23.08 4.59
CA ALA A 134 0.24 22.37 5.42
C ALA A 134 0.83 21.99 6.77
N TYR A 135 -0.03 22.00 7.80
CA TYR A 135 0.32 21.68 9.17
C TYR A 135 -0.30 20.35 9.60
N PHE A 136 0.53 19.34 9.77
CA PHE A 136 0.08 18.02 10.22
C PHE A 136 0.43 17.78 11.68
N THR A 137 -0.50 17.17 12.41
CA THR A 137 -0.20 16.68 13.76
C THR A 137 0.65 15.42 13.66
N VAL A 138 1.79 15.42 14.33
CA VAL A 138 2.69 14.28 14.45
C VAL A 138 2.74 13.80 15.90
N GLU A 139 3.12 12.54 16.08
CA GLU A 139 3.33 11.97 17.41
C GLU A 139 4.40 12.77 18.15
N SER A 140 4.08 13.16 19.37
CA SER A 140 4.97 13.86 20.30
C SER A 140 4.54 13.50 21.71
N SER A 141 5.51 13.40 22.63
CA SER A 141 5.19 13.08 24.02
C SER A 141 4.50 14.25 24.71
N GLU A 142 3.67 13.96 25.72
CA GLU A 142 3.01 15.00 26.52
C GLU A 142 4.00 15.94 27.21
N ILE A 143 5.20 15.43 27.54
CA ILE A 143 6.27 16.20 28.16
C ILE A 143 6.81 17.24 27.17
N GLU A 144 7.03 16.85 25.93
CA GLU A 144 7.50 17.77 24.89
C GLU A 144 6.40 18.77 24.52
N GLN A 145 5.13 18.34 24.45
CA GLN A 145 3.99 19.24 24.18
C GLN A 145 3.83 20.31 25.27
N LYS A 146 4.03 19.95 26.55
CA LYS A 146 3.99 20.89 27.67
C LYS A 146 5.12 21.92 27.64
N LYS A 147 6.28 21.57 27.08
CA LYS A 147 7.44 22.47 26.93
C LYS A 147 7.39 23.26 25.62
N GLY A 148 6.49 22.91 24.72
CA GLY A 148 6.39 23.49 23.38
C GLY A 148 5.70 24.85 23.34
N ILE A 149 5.98 25.58 22.28
CA ILE A 149 5.33 26.85 21.94
C ILE A 149 3.96 26.54 21.33
N ARG A 150 2.94 27.39 21.53
CA ARG A 150 1.65 27.28 20.81
C ARG A 150 1.76 27.91 19.41
N GLY A 151 1.18 27.28 18.39
CA GLY A 151 1.13 27.82 17.01
C GLY A 151 2.20 27.24 16.08
N LYS A 152 2.72 28.06 15.15
CA LYS A 152 3.72 27.64 14.15
C LYS A 152 5.01 27.19 14.87
N GLY A 153 5.49 25.98 14.55
CA GLY A 153 6.65 25.38 15.23
C GLY A 153 6.32 24.74 16.58
N SER A 154 5.03 24.55 16.93
CA SER A 154 4.66 23.82 18.13
C SER A 154 5.13 22.38 18.07
N VAL A 155 5.60 21.86 19.20
CA VAL A 155 5.89 20.44 19.37
C VAL A 155 4.66 19.60 18.99
N GLY A 156 4.86 18.61 18.12
CA GLY A 156 3.75 17.78 17.62
C GLY A 156 3.06 18.33 16.37
N LYS A 157 3.56 19.41 15.78
CA LYS A 157 3.17 19.88 14.45
C LYS A 157 4.36 19.83 13.50
N GLN A 158 4.14 19.23 12.34
CA GLN A 158 5.10 19.18 11.26
C GLN A 158 4.60 20.05 10.11
N ASN A 159 5.44 20.98 9.67
CA ASN A 159 5.22 21.70 8.42
C ASN A 159 5.56 20.77 7.27
N VAL A 160 4.64 20.69 6.31
CA VAL A 160 4.79 19.89 5.09
C VAL A 160 4.50 20.81 3.92
N ALA A 161 5.47 20.91 3.00
CA ALA A 161 5.25 21.58 1.73
C ALA A 161 4.25 20.78 0.90
N MET A 162 3.19 21.43 0.45
CA MET A 162 2.19 20.88 -0.45
C MET A 162 2.40 21.52 -1.81
N ILE A 163 2.46 20.68 -2.84
CA ILE A 163 2.66 21.13 -4.21
C ILE A 163 1.59 20.45 -5.06
N ALA A 164 0.89 21.24 -5.87
CA ALA A 164 -0.13 20.75 -6.79
C ALA A 164 0.03 21.44 -8.14
N GLU A 165 -0.14 20.68 -9.21
CA GLU A 165 -0.29 21.24 -10.55
C GLU A 165 -1.74 21.72 -10.71
N SER A 166 -1.92 22.96 -11.17
CA SER A 166 -3.22 23.52 -11.47
C SER A 166 -3.27 24.04 -12.91
N THR A 167 -4.39 23.76 -13.58
CA THR A 167 -4.72 24.41 -14.85
C THR A 167 -5.65 25.57 -14.50
N PRO A 168 -5.26 26.84 -14.69
CA PRO A 168 -6.19 27.95 -14.48
C PRO A 168 -7.38 27.78 -15.44
N LEU A 169 -8.59 27.88 -14.90
CA LEU A 169 -9.84 27.90 -15.65
C LEU A 169 -10.00 29.22 -16.42
#